data_AF-A0ABD3CK47-F1
#
_entry.id   AF-A0ABD3CK47-F1
#
_cell.length_a   1.000
_cell.length_b   1.000
_cell.length_c   1.000
_cell.angle_alpha   90.00
_cell.angle_beta   90.00
_cell.angle_gamma   90.00
#
_symmetry.space_group_name_H-M   'P 1'
#
loop_
_entity.id
_entity.type
_entity.pdbx_description
1 polymer ?
#
loop_
_entity_poly.entity_id
_entity_poly.type
_entity_poly.pdbx_seq_one_letter_code
_entity_poly.pdbx_strand_id
1 'polypeptide(L)'
;MGTEFGYVYDYEFSMVDEEEINSKHKAKKPKTNGAKVLLFDIRTKFIAVLRTDDEEEERVLIDSERYDTSVYEDESDMFLCQHIFERLKDYWMTFPEILTLTRSAFAFAKQMAASPANERLRLIPVVVSLEVFSFYCAERGRIK
;
A
#
# COMPACT_ATOMS: atom_id res chain seq x y z
N MET A 1 -15.47 -5.69 -12.20
CA MET A 1 -15.20 -7.14 -12.24
C MET A 1 -14.99 -7.57 -10.81
N GLY A 2 -15.82 -8.48 -10.31
CA GLY A 2 -16.27 -8.46 -8.92
C GLY A 2 -15.57 -9.39 -7.93
N THR A 3 -15.98 -9.22 -6.68
CA THR A 3 -15.92 -10.19 -5.60
C THR A 3 -17.28 -10.22 -4.89
N GLU A 4 -17.83 -11.41 -4.74
CA GLU A 4 -19.00 -11.69 -3.90
C GLU A 4 -18.57 -11.47 -2.43
N PHE A 5 -19.24 -10.55 -1.74
CA PHE A 5 -18.86 -9.86 -0.49
C PHE A 5 -17.84 -8.70 -0.67
N GLY A 6 -18.37 -7.48 -0.54
CA GLY A 6 -17.87 -6.27 -1.18
C GLY A 6 -16.77 -5.52 -0.44
N TYR A 7 -15.53 -5.90 -0.70
CA TYR A 7 -14.36 -5.04 -0.48
C TYR A 7 -13.91 -4.42 -1.79
N VAL A 8 -13.65 -3.11 -1.78
CA VAL A 8 -13.03 -2.39 -2.90
C VAL A 8 -11.70 -1.82 -2.41
N TYR A 9 -10.70 -1.83 -3.27
CA TYR A 9 -9.36 -1.35 -2.95
C TYR A 9 -9.01 -0.17 -3.86
N ASP A 10 -8.49 0.90 -3.27
CA ASP A 10 -7.84 1.97 -4.01
C ASP A 10 -6.41 2.15 -3.50
N TYR A 11 -5.49 2.51 -4.38
CA TYR A 11 -4.10 2.72 -3.98
C TYR A 11 -3.37 3.75 -4.84
N GLU A 12 -2.47 4.46 -4.18
CA GLU A 12 -1.59 5.44 -4.79
C GLU A 12 -0.14 5.21 -4.34
N PHE A 13 0.81 5.64 -5.18
CA PHE A 13 2.23 5.57 -4.89
C PHE A 13 2.80 6.98 -4.82
N SER A 14 3.58 7.24 -3.78
CA SER A 14 4.28 8.51 -3.62
C SER A 14 5.67 8.27 -3.03
N MET A 15 6.48 9.32 -3.03
CA MET A 15 7.74 9.35 -2.29
C MET A 15 7.60 10.26 -1.09
N VAL A 16 8.34 9.96 -0.02
CA VAL A 16 8.54 10.86 1.11
C VAL A 16 9.93 11.49 1.06
N ASP A 17 10.04 12.67 1.65
CA ASP A 17 11.28 13.43 1.69
C ASP A 17 12.36 12.72 2.50
N GLU A 18 13.62 13.02 2.18
CA GLU A 18 14.81 12.36 2.73
C GLU A 18 14.86 12.39 4.28
N GLU A 19 14.34 13.45 4.90
CA GLU A 19 14.25 13.59 6.36
C GLU A 19 13.28 12.59 6.99
N GLU A 20 12.15 12.31 6.34
CA GLU A 20 11.19 11.29 6.80
C GLU A 20 11.80 9.88 6.65
N ILE A 21 12.56 9.62 5.58
CA ILE A 21 13.27 8.34 5.40
C ILE A 21 14.23 8.07 6.56
N ASN A 22 15.09 9.06 6.83
CA ASN A 22 16.24 8.91 7.73
C ASN A 22 15.81 8.81 9.20
N SER A 23 14.67 9.40 9.56
CA SER A 23 14.14 9.37 10.93
C SER A 23 13.44 8.04 11.27
N LYS A 24 12.85 7.35 10.29
CA LYS A 24 11.99 6.17 10.54
C LYS A 24 12.64 4.84 10.19
N HIS A 25 13.48 4.79 9.16
CA HIS A 25 14.02 3.53 8.68
C HIS A 25 15.46 3.34 9.13
N LYS A 26 15.65 2.48 10.15
CA LYS A 26 16.99 2.09 10.62
C LYS A 26 17.82 1.62 9.44
N ALA A 27 18.92 2.32 9.20
CA ALA A 27 19.78 2.25 8.02
C ALA A 27 20.04 0.81 7.52
N LYS A 28 19.18 0.31 6.62
CA LYS A 28 19.51 -0.85 5.80
C LYS A 28 20.60 -0.41 4.84
N LYS A 29 21.76 -1.03 4.96
CA LYS A 29 22.89 -0.71 4.09
C LYS A 29 22.71 -1.43 2.74
N PRO A 30 23.03 -0.78 1.62
CA PRO A 30 23.17 -1.44 0.34
C PRO A 30 24.04 -2.69 0.43
N LYS A 31 23.68 -3.76 -0.30
CA LYS A 31 24.50 -4.98 -0.41
C LYS A 31 25.86 -4.71 -1.06
N THR A 32 25.91 -3.77 -2.00
CA THR A 32 27.09 -3.44 -2.81
C THR A 32 27.19 -1.94 -3.07
N ASN A 33 28.37 -1.47 -3.50
CA ASN A 33 28.54 -0.09 -3.97
C ASN A 33 27.72 0.12 -5.25
N GLY A 34 26.69 0.97 -5.17
CA GLY A 34 25.85 1.36 -6.30
C GLY A 34 24.44 0.75 -6.30
N ALA A 35 24.20 -0.33 -5.56
CA ALA A 35 22.85 -0.89 -5.44
C ALA A 35 21.97 0.01 -4.55
N LYS A 36 20.73 0.26 -4.98
CA LYS A 36 19.74 0.95 -4.15
C LYS A 36 18.87 -0.05 -3.40
N VAL A 37 18.41 0.35 -2.22
CA VAL A 37 17.38 -0.38 -1.47
C VAL A 37 16.06 0.32 -1.72
N LEU A 38 15.06 -0.44 -2.15
CA LEU A 38 13.70 0.01 -2.34
C LEU A 38 12.94 -0.22 -1.04
N LEU A 39 12.53 0.85 -0.40
CA LEU A 39 11.83 0.81 0.87
C LEU A 39 10.35 1.08 0.63
N PHE A 40 9.49 0.23 1.16
CA PHE A 40 8.04 0.33 1.00
C PHE A 40 7.42 0.59 2.35
N ASP A 41 6.78 1.75 2.49
CA ASP A 41 6.00 2.15 3.64
C ASP A 41 4.51 2.04 3.27
N ILE A 42 3.91 0.93 3.67
CA ILE A 42 2.51 0.62 3.36
C ILE A 42 1.62 1.26 4.42
N ARG A 43 0.76 2.17 4.00
CA ARG A 43 -0.18 2.92 4.84
C ARG A 43 -1.58 2.52 4.46
N THR A 44 -2.22 1.70 5.27
CA THR A 44 -3.55 1.19 5.01
C THR A 44 -4.59 1.99 5.80
N LYS A 45 -5.68 2.40 5.15
CA LYS A 45 -6.88 2.94 5.79
C LYS A 45 -8.04 2.00 5.54
N PHE A 46 -8.82 1.71 6.58
CA PHE A 46 -10.04 0.93 6.49
C PHE A 46 -11.23 1.88 6.54
N ILE A 47 -12.04 1.90 5.49
CA ILE A 47 -13.10 2.88 5.29
C ILE A 47 -14.44 2.15 5.18
N ALA A 48 -15.37 2.45 6.08
CA ALA A 48 -16.77 2.06 5.93
C ALA A 48 -17.45 3.01 4.95
N VAL A 49 -18.14 2.46 3.97
CA VAL A 49 -19.06 3.20 3.09
C VAL A 49 -20.48 2.85 3.51
N LEU A 50 -21.14 3.80 4.16
CA LEU A 50 -22.53 3.68 4.59
C LEU A 50 -23.42 4.20 3.48
N ARG A 51 -24.30 3.33 2.97
CA ARG A 51 -25.36 3.74 2.03
C ARG A 51 -26.63 4.04 2.81
N THR A 52 -27.07 5.29 2.75
CA THR A 52 -28.36 5.71 3.26
C THR A 52 -29.42 5.61 2.15
N ASP A 53 -30.69 5.50 2.52
CA ASP A 53 -31.83 5.44 1.59
C ASP A 53 -31.90 6.68 0.66
N ASP A 54 -31.22 7.78 1.03
CA ASP A 54 -31.20 9.06 0.31
C ASP A 54 -30.02 9.17 -0.70
N GLU A 55 -29.38 8.05 -1.07
CA GLU A 55 -28.25 7.93 -2.03
C GLU A 55 -26.94 8.65 -1.66
N GLU A 56 -26.86 9.32 -0.50
CA GLU A 56 -25.59 9.87 -0.01
C GLU A 56 -24.71 8.75 0.59
N GLU A 57 -23.54 8.55 -0.02
CA GLU A 57 -22.49 7.65 0.49
C GLU A 57 -21.66 8.38 1.55
N GLU A 58 -21.83 8.02 2.82
CA GLU A 58 -20.98 8.50 3.91
C GLU A 58 -19.75 7.59 4.04
N ARG A 59 -18.55 8.20 4.01
CA ARG A 59 -17.28 7.49 4.19
C ARG A 59 -16.73 7.75 5.59
N VAL A 60 -16.61 6.69 6.38
CA VAL A 60 -16.11 6.75 7.76
C VAL A 60 -14.79 5.99 7.84
N LEU A 61 -13.72 6.66 8.28
CA LEU A 61 -12.48 6.00 8.62
C LEU A 61 -12.71 5.13 9.88
N ILE A 62 -12.59 3.82 9.72
CA ILE A 62 -12.75 2.85 10.80
C ILE A 62 -11.43 2.73 11.57
N ASP A 63 -10.34 2.51 10.83
CA ASP A 63 -9.02 2.25 11.39
C ASP A 63 -7.92 2.57 10.36
N SER A 64 -6.67 2.61 10.82
CA SER A 64 -5.51 2.75 9.94
C SER A 64 -4.32 1.97 10.47
N GLU A 65 -3.56 1.39 9.55
CA GLU A 65 -2.34 0.65 9.85
C GLU A 65 -1.16 1.18 9.04
N ARG A 66 0.05 1.06 9.61
CA ARG A 66 1.30 1.30 8.91
C ARG A 66 2.26 0.12 9.11
N TYR A 67 2.89 -0.32 8.02
CA TYR A 67 3.92 -1.34 8.04
C TYR A 67 4.98 -1.04 6.97
N ASP A 68 6.25 -1.24 7.32
CA ASP A 68 7.36 -1.06 6.39
C ASP A 68 8.08 -2.36 6.03
N THR A 69 8.51 -2.45 4.78
CA THR A 69 9.40 -3.51 4.29
C THR A 69 10.41 -2.94 3.32
N SER A 70 11.38 -3.75 2.90
CA SER A 70 12.32 -3.34 1.87
C SER A 70 12.82 -4.52 1.06
N VAL A 71 13.16 -4.26 -0.19
CA VAL A 71 13.82 -5.19 -1.09
C VAL A 71 14.97 -4.48 -1.80
N TYR A 72 15.92 -5.24 -2.34
CA TYR A 72 16.99 -4.67 -3.14
C TYR A 72 16.51 -4.43 -4.57
N GLU A 73 17.04 -3.40 -5.23
CA GLU A 73 16.65 -3.03 -6.59
C GLU A 73 16.87 -4.16 -7.62
N ASP A 74 17.88 -5.00 -7.40
CA ASP A 74 18.22 -6.14 -8.26
C ASP A 74 17.38 -7.40 -7.97
N GLU A 75 16.56 -7.39 -6.92
CA GLU A 75 15.66 -8.50 -6.59
C GLU A 75 14.42 -8.52 -7.49
N SER A 76 13.73 -9.66 -7.50
CA SER A 76 12.42 -9.80 -8.16
C SER A 76 11.33 -9.10 -7.35
N ASP A 77 10.35 -8.52 -8.05
CA ASP A 77 9.06 -8.07 -7.54
C ASP A 77 8.36 -9.10 -6.64
N MET A 78 8.61 -10.40 -6.86
CA MET A 78 8.08 -11.49 -6.04
C MET A 78 8.54 -11.43 -4.58
N PHE A 79 9.72 -10.87 -4.29
CA PHE A 79 10.17 -10.70 -2.90
C PHE A 79 9.29 -9.71 -2.15
N LEU A 80 8.91 -8.59 -2.78
CA LEU A 80 7.98 -7.64 -2.17
C LEU A 80 6.64 -8.32 -1.90
N CYS A 81 6.13 -9.07 -2.88
CA CYS A 81 4.89 -9.84 -2.73
C CYS A 81 4.97 -10.80 -1.54
N GLN A 82 6.03 -11.61 -1.43
CA GLN A 82 6.23 -12.53 -0.30
C GLN A 82 6.24 -11.83 1.06
N HIS A 83 6.84 -10.64 1.15
CA HIS A 83 6.93 -9.89 2.41
C HIS A 83 5.59 -9.32 2.89
N ILE A 84 4.65 -9.07 1.99
CA ILE A 84 3.38 -8.39 2.33
C ILE A 84 2.16 -9.28 2.12
N PHE A 85 2.34 -10.47 1.55
CA PHE A 85 1.26 -11.36 1.12
C PHE A 85 0.29 -11.69 2.24
N GLU A 86 0.76 -12.24 3.37
CA GLU A 86 -0.12 -12.65 4.46
C GLU A 86 -0.91 -11.46 5.02
N ARG A 87 -0.27 -10.28 5.10
CA ARG A 87 -0.93 -9.08 5.61
C ARG A 87 -2.01 -8.55 4.66
N LEU A 88 -1.74 -8.49 3.35
CA LEU A 88 -2.76 -8.06 2.37
C LEU A 88 -3.89 -9.09 2.21
N LYS A 89 -3.58 -10.37 2.42
CA LYS A 89 -4.58 -11.44 2.46
C LYS A 89 -5.52 -11.29 3.65
N ASP A 90 -5.04 -10.83 4.81
CA ASP A 90 -5.89 -10.49 5.96
C ASP A 90 -6.85 -9.32 5.64
N TYR A 91 -6.56 -8.52 4.60
CA TYR A 91 -7.46 -7.49 4.08
C TYR A 91 -8.42 -8.03 3.02
N TRP A 92 -8.56 -9.35 2.90
CA TRP A 92 -9.37 -10.05 1.91
C TRP A 92 -8.97 -9.80 0.44
N MET A 93 -7.76 -9.30 0.18
CA MET A 93 -7.25 -9.20 -1.18
C MET A 93 -6.95 -10.58 -1.76
N THR A 94 -7.36 -10.80 -3.00
CA THR A 94 -7.04 -12.01 -3.75
C THR A 94 -5.57 -12.00 -4.20
N PHE A 95 -5.00 -13.18 -4.46
CA PHE A 95 -3.62 -13.29 -4.95
C PHE A 95 -3.36 -12.45 -6.23
N PRO A 96 -4.25 -12.42 -7.24
CA PRO A 96 -4.07 -11.54 -8.40
C PRO A 96 -4.04 -10.03 -8.06
N GLU A 97 -4.87 -9.58 -7.13
CA GLU A 97 -4.90 -8.17 -6.68
C GLU A 97 -3.60 -7.81 -5.94
N ILE A 98 -3.15 -8.68 -5.03
CA ILE A 98 -1.87 -8.53 -4.31
C ILE A 98 -0.71 -8.46 -5.30
N LEU A 99 -0.70 -9.37 -6.29
CA LEU A 99 0.36 -9.41 -7.29
C LEU A 99 0.36 -8.14 -8.17
N THR A 100 -0.81 -7.60 -8.48
CA THR A 100 -0.94 -6.37 -9.26
C THR A 100 -0.45 -5.14 -8.48
N LEU A 101 -0.84 -5.03 -7.20
CA LEU A 101 -0.39 -3.95 -6.31
C LEU A 101 1.12 -3.99 -6.12
N THR A 102 1.67 -5.16 -5.75
CA THR A 102 3.11 -5.34 -5.48
C THR A 102 3.96 -5.05 -6.70
N ARG A 103 3.55 -5.52 -7.89
CA ARG A 103 4.22 -5.20 -9.15
C ARG A 103 4.20 -3.71 -9.48
N SER A 104 3.06 -3.06 -9.28
CA SER A 104 2.90 -1.64 -9.58
C SER A 104 3.75 -0.79 -8.64
N ALA A 105 3.74 -1.10 -7.35
CA ALA A 105 4.59 -0.45 -6.35
C ALA A 105 6.08 -0.65 -6.67
N PHE A 106 6.48 -1.86 -7.03
CA PHE A 106 7.86 -2.17 -7.37
C PHE A 106 8.34 -1.48 -8.65
N ALA A 107 7.47 -1.43 -9.68
CA ALA A 107 7.76 -0.70 -10.91
C ALA A 107 7.90 0.81 -10.65
N PHE A 108 7.02 1.39 -9.83
CA PHE A 108 7.13 2.78 -9.40
C PHE A 108 8.45 3.04 -8.65
N ALA A 109 8.81 2.17 -7.70
CA ALA A 109 10.06 2.26 -6.96
C ALA A 109 11.29 2.23 -7.89
N LYS A 110 11.29 1.36 -8.90
CA LYS A 110 12.36 1.30 -9.92
C LYS A 110 12.42 2.56 -10.77
N GLN A 111 11.28 3.11 -11.17
CA GLN A 111 11.24 4.38 -11.90
C GLN A 111 11.82 5.52 -11.05
N MET A 112 11.49 5.56 -9.76
CA MET A 112 12.03 6.54 -8.83
C MET A 112 13.53 6.34 -8.58
N ALA A 113 13.99 5.09 -8.50
CA ALA A 113 15.40 4.75 -8.35
C ALA A 113 16.24 5.19 -9.55
N ALA A 114 15.71 5.06 -10.76
CA ALA A 114 16.36 5.46 -12.01
C ALA A 114 16.28 6.97 -12.31
N SER A 115 15.46 7.72 -11.55
CA SER A 115 15.32 9.17 -11.76
C SER A 115 16.62 9.91 -11.41
N PRO A 116 17.11 10.83 -12.29
CA PRO A 116 18.27 11.66 -11.98
C PRO A 116 18.11 12.50 -10.72
N ALA A 117 16.87 12.89 -10.38
CA ALA A 117 16.58 13.62 -9.14
C ALA A 117 16.95 12.83 -7.87
N ASN A 118 16.93 11.50 -7.97
CA ASN A 118 17.16 10.57 -6.86
C ASN A 118 18.50 9.83 -6.98
N GLU A 119 19.40 10.26 -7.86
CA GLU A 119 20.67 9.56 -8.14
C GLU A 119 21.49 9.36 -6.86
N ARG A 120 21.53 10.39 -6.01
CA ARG A 120 22.29 10.39 -4.74
C ARG A 120 21.67 9.53 -3.65
N LEU A 121 20.38 9.20 -3.77
CA LEU A 121 19.67 8.41 -2.78
C LEU A 121 20.07 6.94 -2.90
N ARG A 122 20.57 6.39 -1.79
CA ARG A 122 20.83 4.94 -1.65
C ARG A 122 19.60 4.16 -1.21
N LEU A 123 18.63 4.87 -0.64
CA LEU A 123 17.35 4.36 -0.17
C LEU A 123 16.27 5.08 -0.97
N ILE A 124 15.39 4.33 -1.63
CA ILE A 124 14.27 4.87 -2.38
C ILE A 124 12.99 4.62 -1.58
N PRO A 125 12.41 5.64 -0.94
CA PRO A 125 11.24 5.49 -0.10
C PRO A 125 9.98 5.58 -0.94
N VAL A 126 9.23 4.50 -1.01
CA VAL A 126 7.93 4.47 -1.65
C VAL A 126 6.88 4.32 -0.57
N VAL A 127 5.96 5.28 -0.52
CA VAL A 127 4.73 5.14 0.24
C VAL A 127 3.69 4.48 -0.65
N VAL A 128 3.08 3.43 -0.13
CA VAL A 128 1.91 2.79 -0.72
C VAL A 128 0.72 3.17 0.14
N SER A 129 -0.07 4.16 -0.27
CA SER A 129 -1.34 4.44 0.40
C SER A 129 -2.36 3.44 -0.13
N LEU A 130 -2.94 2.62 0.74
CA LEU A 130 -3.96 1.63 0.41
C LEU A 130 -5.24 1.97 1.17
N GLU A 131 -6.35 2.13 0.46
CA GLU A 131 -7.66 2.32 1.04
C GLU A 131 -8.49 1.06 0.82
N VAL A 132 -8.99 0.47 1.90
CA VAL A 132 -9.83 -0.72 1.92
C VAL A 132 -11.25 -0.30 2.26
N PHE A 133 -12.15 -0.34 1.28
CA PHE A 133 -13.54 0.06 1.43
C PHE A 133 -14.42 -1.15 1.75
N SER A 134 -15.21 -1.03 2.81
CA SER A 134 -16.23 -2.02 3.20
C SER A 134 -17.62 -1.38 3.08
N PHE A 135 -18.53 -2.00 2.35
CA PHE A 135 -19.86 -1.43 2.11
C PHE A 135 -20.90 -2.00 3.08
N TYR A 136 -21.66 -1.12 3.72
CA TYR A 136 -22.77 -1.49 4.60
C TYR A 136 -24.07 -0.87 4.09
N CYS A 137 -25.09 -1.71 3.93
CA CYS A 137 -26.47 -1.23 3.77
C CYS A 137 -27.10 -1.16 5.17
N ALA A 138 -27.45 0.04 5.61
CA ALA A 138 -28.23 0.20 6.82
C ALA A 138 -29.70 -0.16 6.52
N GLU A 139 -30.09 -1.42 6.66
CA GLU A 139 -31.51 -1.75 6.69
C GLU A 139 -32.12 -1.11 7.95
N ARG A 140 -33.08 -0.19 7.76
CA ARG A 140 -33.87 0.37 8.86
C ARG A 140 -34.57 -0.75 9.62
N GLY A 141 -33.99 -1.15 10.74
CA GLY A 141 -34.66 -1.92 11.78
C GLY A 141 -35.85 -1.12 12.29
N ARG A 142 -37.06 -1.67 12.08
CA ARG A 142 -38.28 -1.32 12.81
C ARG A 142 -37.95 -1.16 14.29
N ILE A 143 -37.98 0.08 14.78
CA ILE A 143 -38.21 0.34 16.19
C ILE A 143 -39.69 0.02 16.42
N LYS A 144 -39.97 -1.03 17.19
CA LYS A 144 -41.31 -1.28 17.74
C LYS A 144 -41.56 -0.34 18.91
#